data_AF-Q6C9D3-F1
#
_entry.id   AF-Q6C9D3-F1
#
_cell.length_a   1.000
_cell.length_b   1.000
_cell.length_c   1.000
_cell.angle_alpha   90.00
_cell.angle_beta   90.00
_cell.angle_gamma   90.00
#
_symmetry.space_group_name_H-M   'P 1'
#
loop_
_entity.id
_entity.type
_entity.pdbx_description
1 polymer ?
#
loop_
_entity_poly.entity_id
_entity_poly.type
_entity_poly.pdbx_seq_one_letter_code
_entity_poly.pdbx_strand_id
1 'polypeptide(L)'
;MIINGKVYDISSFVDEHPGGEEVLLDAGGTEATNAFDDVGHSEDAYGILNDLYVGEVDPSEDVIRKTHTVKTSYEDGESVGDDHGSSSMIFLIVAAAVAAAAFFYLQGQK
;
A
#
# COMPACT_ATOMS: atom_id res chain seq x y z
N MET A 1 8.32 9.78 -8.61
CA MET A 1 6.85 9.65 -8.67
C MET A 1 6.37 10.29 -9.96
N ILE A 2 5.28 9.80 -10.57
CA ILE A 2 4.73 10.39 -11.81
C ILE A 2 3.33 10.92 -11.54
N ILE A 3 3.09 12.20 -11.83
CA ILE A 3 1.76 12.84 -11.74
C ILE A 3 1.50 13.59 -13.05
N ASN A 4 0.39 13.31 -13.71
CA ASN A 4 0.00 13.87 -15.01
C ASN A 4 1.11 13.77 -16.09
N GLY A 5 1.84 12.64 -16.11
CA GLY A 5 2.96 12.42 -17.04
C GLY A 5 4.24 13.21 -16.72
N LYS A 6 4.28 13.92 -15.60
CA LYS A 6 5.45 14.65 -15.09
C LYS A 6 6.11 13.85 -13.97
N VAL A 7 7.43 13.83 -13.96
CA VAL A 7 8.28 13.15 -12.99
C VAL A 7 8.68 14.11 -11.89
N TYR A 8 8.48 13.67 -10.65
CA TYR A 8 8.78 14.42 -9.43
C TYR A 8 9.70 13.61 -8.51
N ASP A 9 10.71 14.27 -7.96
CA ASP A 9 11.57 13.73 -6.92
C ASP A 9 11.05 14.19 -5.57
N ILE A 10 10.36 13.28 -4.89
CA ILE A 10 9.75 13.52 -3.59
C ILE A 10 10.67 13.12 -2.43
N SER A 11 11.90 12.68 -2.68
CA SER A 11 12.80 12.14 -1.66
C SER A 11 13.07 13.12 -0.51
N SER A 12 13.14 14.42 -0.81
CA SER A 12 13.33 15.47 0.18
C SER A 12 12.05 15.85 0.93
N PHE A 13 10.88 15.42 0.46
CA PHE A 13 9.58 15.80 1.01
C PHE A 13 8.85 14.65 1.74
N VAL A 14 9.44 13.45 1.75
CA VAL A 14 8.82 12.25 2.34
C VAL A 14 8.42 12.47 3.81
N ASP A 15 9.33 13.00 4.63
CA ASP A 15 9.11 13.24 6.06
C ASP A 15 8.21 14.47 6.34
N GLU A 16 8.11 15.39 5.39
CA GLU A 16 7.36 16.65 5.53
C GLU A 16 5.91 16.53 5.02
N HIS A 17 5.55 15.39 4.45
CA HIS A 17 4.22 15.16 3.89
C HIS A 17 3.15 15.06 4.99
N PRO A 18 2.13 15.96 5.02
CA PRO A 18 1.09 15.94 6.06
C PRO A 18 0.25 14.66 6.10
N GLY A 19 0.17 13.92 5.00
CA GLY A 19 -0.51 12.63 4.90
C GLY A 19 0.32 11.42 5.35
N GLY A 20 1.56 11.65 5.78
CA GLY A 20 2.52 10.61 6.18
C GLY A 20 3.40 10.13 5.03
N GLU A 21 4.53 9.53 5.38
CA GLU A 21 5.52 9.01 4.42
C GLU A 21 5.07 7.72 3.72
N GLU A 22 4.27 6.88 4.39
CA GLU A 22 3.87 5.56 3.91
C GLU A 22 3.17 5.63 2.54
N VAL A 23 2.26 6.60 2.38
CA VAL A 23 1.53 6.80 1.11
C VAL A 23 2.44 7.24 -0.03
N LEU A 24 3.52 7.97 0.27
CA LEU A 24 4.48 8.41 -0.73
C LEU A 24 5.46 7.28 -1.10
N LEU A 25 5.82 6.43 -0.15
CA LEU A 25 6.66 5.25 -0.37
C LEU A 25 5.93 4.19 -1.21
N ASP A 26 4.65 3.94 -0.93
CA ASP A 26 3.81 3.02 -1.71
C ASP A 26 3.59 3.52 -3.16
N ALA A 27 3.41 4.82 -3.32
CA ALA A 27 3.32 5.48 -4.63
C ALA A 27 4.71 5.81 -5.24
N GLY A 28 5.79 5.40 -4.56
CA GLY A 28 7.16 5.64 -4.97
C GLY A 28 7.48 4.96 -6.30
N GLY A 29 8.00 5.72 -7.27
CA GLY A 29 8.39 5.19 -8.58
C GLY A 29 7.24 4.75 -9.49
N THR A 30 5.98 4.95 -9.09
CA THR A 30 4.80 4.63 -9.90
C THR A 30 4.07 5.90 -10.36
N GLU A 31 3.01 5.69 -11.14
CA GLU A 31 2.07 6.73 -11.54
C GLU A 31 1.03 6.91 -10.42
N ALA A 32 0.98 8.12 -9.87
CA ALA A 32 0.23 8.48 -8.69
C ALA A 32 -0.81 9.57 -8.98
N THR A 33 -1.17 9.81 -10.25
CA THR A 33 -2.08 10.90 -10.62
C THR A 33 -3.44 10.73 -9.98
N ASN A 34 -4.01 9.52 -10.06
CA ASN A 34 -5.30 9.24 -9.45
C ASN A 34 -5.25 9.37 -7.93
N ALA A 35 -4.18 8.88 -7.29
CA ALA A 35 -4.01 8.97 -5.84
C ALA A 35 -3.89 10.43 -5.37
N PHE A 36 -3.22 11.28 -6.16
CA PHE A 36 -3.06 12.69 -5.85
C PHE A 36 -4.36 13.49 -6.04
N ASP A 37 -5.11 13.20 -7.11
CA ASP A 37 -6.37 13.88 -7.46
C ASP A 37 -7.53 13.49 -6.54
N ASP A 38 -7.63 12.19 -6.17
CA ASP A 38 -8.70 11.65 -5.30
C ASP A 38 -8.67 12.28 -3.90
N VAL A 39 -7.47 12.57 -3.38
CA VAL A 39 -7.28 13.25 -2.09
C VAL A 39 -7.71 14.72 -2.15
N GLY A 40 -7.63 15.37 -3.32
CA GLY A 40 -8.00 16.77 -3.47
C GLY A 40 -7.02 17.74 -2.79
N HIS A 41 -5.73 17.64 -3.13
CA HIS A 41 -4.68 18.52 -2.62
C HIS A 41 -4.93 20.02 -2.95
N SER A 42 -4.57 20.92 -2.02
CA SER A 42 -4.72 22.37 -2.17
C SER A 42 -3.73 22.98 -3.18
N GLU A 43 -3.97 24.23 -3.60
CA GLU A 43 -3.07 24.97 -4.50
C GLU A 43 -1.64 25.08 -3.96
N ASP A 44 -1.46 25.20 -2.64
CA ASP A 44 -0.14 25.20 -2.00
C ASP A 44 0.61 23.87 -2.21
N ALA A 45 -0.09 22.74 -2.16
CA ALA A 45 0.51 21.43 -2.41
C ALA A 45 0.93 21.27 -3.89
N TYR A 46 0.19 21.86 -4.82
CA TYR A 46 0.65 21.98 -6.20
C TYR A 46 1.90 22.86 -6.33
N GLY A 47 2.04 23.89 -5.50
CA GLY A 47 3.25 24.71 -5.41
C GLY A 47 4.47 23.88 -5.03
N ILE A 48 4.37 23.12 -3.93
CA ILE A 48 5.43 22.20 -3.47
C ILE A 48 5.74 21.16 -4.56
N LEU A 49 4.70 20.59 -5.19
CA LEU A 49 4.88 19.62 -6.26
C LEU A 49 5.67 20.20 -7.44
N ASN A 50 5.45 21.47 -7.81
CA ASN A 50 6.22 22.13 -8.88
C ASN A 50 7.69 22.31 -8.51
N ASP A 51 8.01 22.58 -7.25
CA ASP A 51 9.40 22.72 -6.79
C ASP A 51 10.17 21.38 -6.86
N LEU A 52 9.45 20.26 -6.76
CA LEU A 52 9.98 18.89 -6.83
C LEU A 52 10.04 18.34 -8.27
N TYR A 53 9.74 19.17 -9.27
CA TYR A 53 9.69 18.75 -10.67
C TYR A 53 11.09 18.41 -11.23
N VAL A 54 11.20 17.24 -11.84
CA VAL A 54 12.44 16.75 -12.47
C VAL A 54 12.34 16.77 -13.99
N GLY A 55 11.21 16.35 -14.56
CA GLY A 55 11.06 16.21 -16.01
C GLY A 55 9.73 15.63 -16.44
N GLU A 56 9.62 15.25 -17.72
CA GLU A 56 8.42 14.63 -18.31
C GLU A 56 8.74 13.22 -18.80
N VAL A 57 7.74 12.35 -18.74
CA VAL A 57 7.83 10.98 -19.26
C VAL A 57 7.65 11.01 -20.78
N ASP A 58 8.52 10.32 -21.52
CA ASP A 58 8.36 10.19 -22.97
C ASP A 58 7.16 9.28 -23.27
N PRO A 59 6.13 9.76 -23.99
CA PRO A 59 4.93 8.97 -24.29
C PRO A 59 5.18 7.85 -25.31
N SER A 60 6.35 7.86 -25.97
CA SER A 60 6.75 6.90 -27.00
C SER A 60 7.48 5.70 -26.41
N GLU A 61 8.04 5.85 -25.21
CA GLU A 61 8.45 4.72 -24.42
C GLU A 61 7.19 4.20 -23.71
N ASP A 62 6.64 3.10 -24.23
CA ASP A 62 5.86 2.19 -23.40
C ASP A 62 6.77 1.83 -22.22
N VAL A 63 6.66 2.62 -21.13
CA VAL A 63 7.28 2.31 -19.84
C VAL A 63 6.67 0.98 -19.49
N ILE A 64 7.40 -0.08 -19.84
CA ILE A 64 7.05 -1.47 -19.65
C ILE A 64 6.39 -1.50 -18.30
N ARG A 65 5.10 -1.86 -18.28
CA ARG A 65 4.32 -2.13 -17.09
C ARG A 65 4.98 -3.28 -16.35
N LYS A 66 6.15 -3.04 -15.77
CA LYS A 66 6.66 -3.75 -14.62
C LYS A 66 5.88 -3.12 -13.48
N THR A 67 4.58 -3.42 -13.44
CA THR A 67 4.00 -3.82 -12.17
C THR A 67 5.05 -4.70 -11.53
N HIS A 68 5.58 -4.24 -10.40
CA HIS A 68 6.33 -5.05 -9.48
C HIS A 68 5.34 -6.11 -8.96
N THR A 69 4.94 -7.05 -9.84
CA THR A 69 4.72 -8.42 -9.43
C THR A 69 6.10 -8.88 -9.03
N VAL A 70 6.46 -8.56 -7.79
CA VAL A 70 7.42 -9.34 -7.04
C VAL A 70 6.84 -10.75 -7.04
N LYS A 71 7.15 -11.54 -8.07
CA LYS A 71 7.32 -12.96 -7.88
C LYS A 71 8.59 -13.09 -7.05
N THR A 72 8.46 -12.88 -5.75
CA THR A 72 9.36 -13.46 -4.78
C THR A 72 9.30 -14.95 -5.05
N SER A 73 10.35 -15.44 -5.70
CA SER A 73 10.74 -16.83 -5.65
C SER A 73 11.22 -17.06 -4.21
N TYR A 74 10.28 -17.13 -3.28
CA TYR A 74 10.44 -17.83 -2.03
C TYR A 74 9.81 -19.19 -2.26
N GLU A 75 10.67 -20.15 -2.62
CA GLU A 75 10.35 -21.54 -2.40
C GLU A 75 10.38 -21.76 -0.88
N ASP A 76 9.26 -21.52 -0.23
CA ASP A 76 8.85 -22.31 0.93
C ASP A 76 7.33 -22.34 0.94
N GLY A 77 6.79 -23.52 0.66
CA GLY A 77 5.37 -23.73 0.57
C GLY A 77 4.77 -23.79 1.96
N GLU A 78 3.83 -22.91 2.26
CA GLU A 78 2.70 -23.30 3.10
C GLU A 78 1.45 -22.49 2.72
N SER A 79 0.41 -23.22 2.35
CA SER A 79 -0.85 -22.74 1.84
C SER A 79 -1.84 -22.49 2.98
N VAL A 80 -2.02 -21.24 3.42
CA VAL A 80 -3.21 -20.72 4.14
C VAL A 80 -3.13 -19.19 4.01
N GLY A 81 -4.06 -18.39 3.50
CA GLY A 81 -5.51 -18.45 3.33
C GLY A 81 -5.98 -17.00 3.43
N ASP A 82 -6.46 -16.46 2.30
CA ASP A 82 -7.38 -15.33 2.13
C ASP A 82 -7.08 -13.94 2.76
N ASP A 83 -6.66 -13.01 1.90
CA ASP A 83 -6.96 -11.58 2.02
C ASP A 83 -8.46 -11.33 2.23
N HIS A 84 -8.83 -10.51 3.21
CA HIS A 84 -9.85 -9.47 3.05
C HIS A 84 -9.90 -8.57 4.30
N GLY A 85 -9.54 -7.30 4.11
CA GLY A 85 -9.89 -6.23 5.03
C GLY A 85 -11.41 -6.16 5.23
N SER A 86 -11.87 -6.50 6.42
CA SER A 86 -13.11 -6.00 7.01
C SER A 86 -13.14 -6.37 8.47
N SER A 87 -13.39 -5.38 9.33
CA SER A 87 -13.33 -5.41 10.81
C SER A 87 -14.28 -6.42 11.50
N SER A 88 -14.84 -7.41 10.79
CA SER A 88 -15.87 -8.34 11.26
C SER A 88 -15.41 -9.79 11.44
N MET A 89 -14.23 -10.20 10.93
CA MET A 89 -13.81 -11.62 10.96
C MET A 89 -13.00 -12.02 12.20
N ILE A 90 -12.31 -11.07 12.85
CA ILE A 90 -11.46 -11.33 14.03
C ILE A 90 -12.28 -11.88 15.21
N PHE A 91 -13.51 -11.38 15.41
CA PHE A 91 -14.38 -11.82 16.51
C PHE A 91 -14.77 -13.30 16.39
N LEU A 92 -14.93 -13.82 15.17
CA LEU A 92 -15.31 -15.23 14.95
C LEU A 92 -14.16 -16.18 15.26
N ILE A 93 -12.92 -15.79 14.93
CA ILE A 93 -11.73 -16.58 15.20
C ILE A 93 -11.46 -16.67 16.70
N VAL A 94 -11.57 -15.54 17.41
CA VAL A 94 -11.40 -15.51 18.88
C VAL A 94 -12.50 -16.32 19.58
N ALA A 95 -13.76 -16.22 19.14
CA ALA A 95 -14.86 -17.00 19.70
C ALA A 95 -14.66 -18.51 19.48
N ALA A 96 -14.20 -18.93 18.30
CA ALA A 96 -13.92 -20.33 18.01
C ALA A 96 -12.75 -20.87 18.86
N ALA A 97 -11.68 -20.09 19.04
CA ALA A 97 -10.55 -20.47 19.87
C ALA A 97 -10.93 -20.62 21.35
N VAL A 98 -11.74 -19.72 21.90
CA VAL A 98 -12.24 -19.79 23.28
C VAL A 98 -13.15 -21.03 23.46
N ALA A 99 -14.02 -21.30 22.50
CA ALA A 99 -14.89 -22.47 22.54
C ALA A 99 -14.08 -23.79 22.49
N ALA A 100 -13.06 -23.86 21.64
CA ALA A 100 -12.17 -25.02 21.55
C ALA A 100 -11.38 -25.21 22.86
N ALA A 101 -10.81 -24.14 23.42
CA ALA A 101 -10.09 -24.21 24.70
C ALA A 101 -11.00 -24.68 25.85
N ALA A 102 -12.23 -24.17 25.93
CA ALA A 102 -13.21 -24.63 26.90
C ALA A 102 -13.57 -26.11 26.70
N PHE A 103 -13.74 -26.56 25.46
CA PHE A 103 -14.03 -27.96 25.15
C PHE A 103 -12.89 -28.89 25.57
N PHE A 104 -11.64 -28.54 25.26
CA PHE A 104 -10.48 -29.32 25.70
C PHE A 104 -10.30 -29.30 27.22
N TYR A 105 -10.55 -28.16 27.86
CA TYR A 105 -10.50 -28.06 29.32
C TYR A 105 -11.55 -28.95 30.00
N LEU A 106 -12.77 -28.99 29.47
CA LEU A 106 -13.83 -29.87 29.98
C LEU A 106 -13.55 -31.36 29.70
N GLN A 107 -12.90 -31.70 28.59
CA GLN A 107 -12.46 -33.07 28.31
C GLN A 107 -11.29 -33.52 29.20
N GLY A 108 -10.39 -32.61 29.57
CA GLY A 108 -9.22 -32.89 30.41
C GLY A 108 -9.53 -33.12 31.90
N GLN A 109 -10.76 -32.92 32.35
CA GLN A 109 -11.20 -33.18 33.73
C GLN A 109 -11.83 -34.57 33.94
N LYS A 110 -11.71 -35.48 32.97
CA LYS A 110 -12.22 -36.86 33.07
C LYS A 110 -11.14 -37.86 33.47
#